data_AF-A0A5K3FFV4-F1
#
_entry.id   AF-A0A5K3FFV4-F1
#
_cell.length_a   1.000
_cell.length_b   1.000
_cell.length_c   1.000
_cell.angle_alpha   90.00
_cell.angle_beta   90.00
_cell.angle_gamma   90.00
#
_symmetry.space_group_name_H-M   'P 1'
#
loop_
_entity.id
_entity.type
_entity.pdbx_description
1 polymer ?
#
loop_
_entity_poly.entity_id
_entity_poly.type
_entity_poly.pdbx_seq_one_letter_code
_entity_poly.pdbx_strand_id
1 'polypeptide(L)' 'MNRYFMDSLIGKGSFGQVMKARDFVMNEDVAIKIIKNKRAFTNQAREEIRLLTKMNRLQDAEAANGSGANYIG' A
#
# COMPACT_ATOMS: atom_id res chain seq x y z
N MET A 1 5.68 -3.55 20.45
CA MET A 1 5.75 -2.29 19.68
C MET A 1 7.18 -2.18 19.14
N ASN A 2 7.54 -3.00 18.13
CA ASN A 2 8.90 -3.11 17.55
C ASN A 2 8.87 -3.68 16.12
N ARG A 3 7.74 -3.56 15.39
CA ARG A 3 7.63 -4.17 14.05
C ARG A 3 8.36 -3.38 12.97
N TYR A 4 8.28 -2.05 13.02
CA TYR A 4 8.82 -1.18 11.97
C TYR A 4 9.91 -0.27 12.53
N PHE A 5 11.02 -0.18 11.82
CA PHE A 5 12.03 0.86 12.02
C PHE A 5 11.91 1.91 10.92
N MET A 6 11.62 3.15 11.28
CA MET A 6 11.50 4.27 10.34
C MET A 6 12.89 4.69 9.87
N ASP A 7 13.15 4.60 8.56
CA ASP A 7 14.45 4.91 7.96
C ASP A 7 14.49 6.36 7.47
N SER A 8 13.79 6.69 6.39
CA SER A 8 13.88 8.00 5.74
C SER A 8 12.57 8.46 5.11
N LEU A 9 12.36 9.77 5.05
CA LEU A 9 11.20 10.36 4.37
C LEU A 9 11.41 10.24 2.85
N ILE A 10 10.51 9.52 2.17
CA ILE A 10 10.57 9.30 0.71
C ILE A 10 9.48 10.06 -0.06
N GLY A 11 8.50 10.65 0.63
CA GLY A 11 7.47 11.46 -0.01
C GLY A 11 6.69 12.34 0.96
N LYS A 12 6.19 13.47 0.45
CA LYS A 12 5.35 14.42 1.20
C LYS A 12 4.36 15.11 0.27
N GLY A 13 3.14 15.33 0.74
CA GLY A 13 2.12 16.04 -0.05
C GLY A 13 0.87 16.42 0.73
N SER A 14 -0.20 16.74 -0.01
CA SER A 14 -1.48 17.18 0.55
C SER A 14 -2.07 16.18 1.55
N PHE A 15 -1.92 14.88 1.29
CA PHE A 15 -2.46 13.79 2.09
C PHE A 15 -1.67 13.47 3.37
N GLY A 16 -0.37 13.78 3.39
CA GLY A 16 0.53 13.38 4.47
C GLY A 16 1.95 13.13 4.01
N GLN A 17 2.58 12.10 4.58
CA GLN A 17 3.97 11.74 4.37
C GLN A 17 4.10 10.25 4.05
N VAL A 18 5.16 9.87 3.34
CA VAL A 18 5.52 8.48 3.09
C VAL A 18 6.94 8.26 3.61
N MET A 19 7.08 7.34 4.56
CA MET A 19 8.36 6.93 5.13
C MET A 19 8.80 5.62 4.48
N LYS A 20 10.09 5.48 4.17
CA LYS A 20 10.72 4.17 4.05
C LYS A 20 10.90 3.60 5.46
N ALA A 21 10.62 2.33 5.65
CA ALA A 21 10.84 1.62 6.91
C ALA A 21 11.28 0.17 6.66
N ARG A 22 11.96 -0.43 7.63
CA ARG A 22 12.22 -1.88 7.66
C ARG A 22 11.15 -2.58 8.50
N ASP A 23 10.44 -3.55 7.94
CA ASP A 23 9.62 -4.49 8.72
C ASP A 23 10.50 -5.61 9.26
N PHE A 24 10.65 -5.71 10.57
CA PHE A 24 11.49 -6.74 11.21
C PHE A 24 10.83 -8.11 11.28
N VAL A 25 9.52 -8.22 11.05
CA VAL A 25 8.81 -9.51 11.02
C VAL A 25 8.97 -10.17 9.67
N MET A 26 8.82 -9.40 8.59
CA MET A 26 8.94 -9.90 7.21
C MET A 26 10.36 -9.71 6.63
N ASN A 27 11.23 -9.00 7.35
CA ASN A 27 12.59 -8.65 6.96
C ASN A 27 12.71 -7.93 5.60
N GLU A 28 11.77 -7.04 5.31
CA GLU A 28 11.68 -6.33 4.02
C GLU A 28 11.59 -4.82 4.20
N ASP A 29 12.05 -4.09 3.17
CA ASP A 29 11.88 -2.64 3.11
C ASP A 29 10.44 -2.34 2.63
N VAL A 30 9.72 -1.51 3.38
CA VAL A 30 8.33 -1.11 3.12
C VAL A 30 8.17 0.40 3.03
N ALA A 31 7.14 0.85 2.33
CA ALA A 31 6.70 2.24 2.34
C ALA A 31 5.49 2.41 3.27
N ILE A 32 5.61 3.26 4.29
CA ILE A 32 4.54 3.56 5.26
C ILE A 32 3.96 4.94 4.96
N LYS A 33 2.70 4.98 4.50
CA LYS A 33 1.94 6.22 4.24
C LYS A 33 1.27 6.70 5.53
N ILE A 34 1.75 7.82 6.07
CA ILE A 34 1.22 8.47 7.27
C ILE A 34 0.20 9.53 6.84
N ILE A 35 -1.08 9.29 7.14
CA ILE A 35 -2.20 10.17 6.77
C ILE A 35 -2.39 11.27 7.81
N LYS A 36 -2.61 12.51 7.34
CA LYS A 36 -2.94 13.64 8.24
C LYS A 36 -4.20 13.34 9.04
N ASN A 37 -4.20 13.71 10.31
CA ASN A 37 -5.35 13.54 11.20
C ASN A 37 -6.46 14.58 10.92
N LYS A 38 -7.14 14.46 9.77
CA LYS A 38 -8.34 15.22 9.42
C LYS A 38 -9.35 14.30 8.75
N ARG A 39 -10.63 14.43 9.11
CA ARG A 39 -11.73 13.56 8.66
C ARG A 39 -11.78 13.37 7.14
N ALA A 40 -11.58 14.45 6.36
CA ALA A 40 -11.57 14.36 4.90
C ALA A 40 -10.46 13.43 4.37
N PHE A 41 -9.23 13.55 4.89
CA PHE A 41 -8.11 12.70 4.48
C PHE A 41 -8.26 11.26 4.97
N THR A 42 -8.78 11.06 6.19
CA THR A 42 -9.06 9.72 6.70
C THR A 42 -10.14 9.02 5.87
N ASN A 43 -11.20 9.73 5.47
CA ASN A 43 -12.24 9.16 4.61
C ASN A 43 -11.70 8.77 3.24
N GLN A 44 -10.89 9.63 2.61
CA GLN A 44 -10.28 9.31 1.33
C GLN A 44 -9.30 8.13 1.43
N ALA A 45 -8.54 8.03 2.52
CA ALA A 45 -7.66 6.88 2.76
C ALA A 45 -8.44 5.56 2.90
N ARG A 46 -9.66 5.58 3.48
CA ARG A 46 -10.52 4.39 3.54
C ARG A 46 -10.97 3.94 2.15
N GLU A 47 -11.34 4.87 1.28
CA GLU A 47 -11.69 4.53 -0.12
C GLU A 47 -10.47 4.02 -0.89
N GLU A 48 -9.29 4.62 -0.69
CA GLU A 48 -8.03 4.13 -1.27
C GLU A 48 -7.74 2.67 -0.86
N ILE A 49 -7.85 2.36 0.44
CA ILE A 49 -7.69 0.99 0.96
C ILE A 49 -8.72 0.04 0.34
N ARG A 50 -9.99 0.46 0.24
CA ARG A 50 -11.07 -0.36 -0.35
C ARG A 50 -10.77 -0.70 -1.81
N LEU A 51 -10.35 0.29 -2.60
CA LEU A 51 -10.03 0.11 -4.02
C LEU A 51 -8.80 -0.79 -4.19
N LEU A 52 -7.71 -0.53 -3.48
CA LEU A 52 -6.49 -1.35 -3.54
C LEU A 52 -6.75 -2.79 -3.11
N THR A 53 -7.54 -3.00 -2.05
CA THR A 53 -7.91 -4.35 -1.61
C THR A 53 -8.71 -5.09 -2.67
N LYS A 54 -9.63 -4.41 -3.36
CA LYS A 54 -10.41 -5.01 -4.46
C LYS A 54 -9.51 -5.39 -5.63
N MET A 55 -8.58 -4.51 -6.03
CA MET A 55 -7.65 -4.75 -7.13
C MET A 55 -6.72 -5.93 -6.84
N ASN A 56 -6.11 -5.99 -5.65
CA ASN A 56 -5.23 -7.10 -5.27
C ASN A 56 -5.96 -8.45 -5.29
N ARG A 57 -7.20 -8.51 -4.77
CA ARG A 57 -8.00 -9.75 -4.81
C ARG A 57 -8.31 -10.22 -6.24
N LEU A 58 -8.55 -9.28 -7.16
CA LEU A 58 -8.79 -9.62 -8.56
C LEU A 58 -7.51 -10.19 -9.21
N GLN A 59 -6.36 -9.57 -8.94
CA GLN A 59 -5.06 -10.06 -9.42
C GLN A 59 -4.72 -11.45 -8.85
N ASP A 60 -4.96 -11.67 -7.55
CA ASP A 60 -4.76 -12.99 -6.92
C ASP A 60 -5.66 -14.06 -7.56
N ALA A 61 -6.92 -13.71 -7.86
CA ALA A 61 -7.86 -14.61 -8.52
C ALA A 61 -7.43 -14.92 -9.97
N GLU A 62 -6.96 -13.93 -10.71
CA GLU A 62 -6.41 -14.12 -12.07
C GLU A 62 -5.16 -15.02 -12.05
N ALA A 63 -4.24 -14.79 -11.10
CA ALA A 63 -3.04 -15.60 -10.94
C ALA A 63 -3.36 -17.06 -10.56
N ALA A 64 -4.35 -17.28 -9.69
CA ALA A 64 -4.81 -18.61 -9.30
C ALA A 64 -5.52 -19.38 -10.42
N ASN A 65 -6.16 -18.65 -11.35
CA ASN A 65 -6.91 -19.25 -12.45
C ASN A 65 -6.05 -19.64 -13.66
N GLY A 66 -4.73 -19.39 -13.63
CA GLY A 66 -3.77 -19.97 -14.58
C GLY A 66 -4.02 -19.65 -16.06
N SER A 67 -4.88 -18.70 -16.40
CA SER A 67 -5.11 -18.30 -17.78
C SER A 67 -4.17 -17.16 -18.13
N GLY A 68 -2.92 -17.53 -18.44
CA GLY A 68 -2.07 -16.74 -19.33
C GLY A 68 -2.71 -16.70 -20.72
N ALA A 69 -3.81 -15.96 -20.85
CA ALA A 69 -4.38 -15.64 -22.15
C ALA A 69 -3.54 -14.50 -22.73
N ASN A 70 -2.82 -14.83 -23.79
CA ASN A 70 -2.05 -13.94 -24.66
C ASN A 70 -2.72 -12.56 -24.81
N TYR A 71 -2.01 -11.51 -24.41
CA TYR A 71 -2.25 -10.17 -24.95
C TYR A 71 -1.31 -9.96 -26.13
N ILE A 72 -1.86 -10.18 -27.33
CA ILE A 72 -1.43 -9.54 -28.58
C ILE A 72 -2.43 -8.43 -28.84
N GLY A 73 -1.94 -7.18 -28.89
CA GLY A 73 -2.72 -5.96 -29.12
C GLY A 73 -1.97 -4.74 -28.64
#